data_AF-A0A3L6FZ35-F1
#
_entry.id   AF-A0A3L6FZ35-F1
#
_cell.length_a   1.000
_cell.length_b   1.000
_cell.length_c   1.000
_cell.angle_alpha   90.00
_cell.angle_beta   90.00
_cell.angle_gamma   90.00
#
_symmetry.space_group_name_H-M   'P 1'
#
loop_
_entity.id
_entity.type
_entity.pdbx_description
1 polymer ?
#
loop_
_entity_poly.entity_id
_entity_poly.type
_entity_poly.pdbx_seq_one_letter_code
_entity_poly.pdbx_strand_id
1 'polypeptide(L)'
;MTEAWGWWGVMGMVSFAVVWQCSDMASDYWLSYETSGGIQFNPSLFIGVYVAIAAFSMVLQVIKTLLETVLGLQTAQIFFEKMFDSILHAPMSFFDTTPSGRILSRASSDQTTIDVVLAFFIGLTISMYISVLSTIIVTCQVAWPSVVAVIPLLLLNIWYRNLYLATSRELTRLEGVTKAPVIDHLSETVLGVTTIRCFKKEKEFFHEN
;
A
#
# COMPACT_ATOMS: atom_id res chain seq x y z
N MET A 1 7.10 -6.00 11.72
CA MET A 1 6.04 -7.00 11.95
C MET A 1 6.56 -8.22 12.70
N THR A 2 7.65 -8.85 12.24
CA THR A 2 8.24 -10.04 12.89
C THR A 2 8.87 -9.77 14.25
N GLU A 3 9.32 -8.56 14.55
CA GLU A 3 9.88 -8.24 15.87
C GLU A 3 8.85 -7.89 16.94
N ALA A 4 7.65 -7.45 16.54
CA ALA A 4 6.59 -7.06 17.47
C ALA A 4 5.85 -8.29 18.02
N TRP A 5 5.38 -9.16 17.12
CA TRP A 5 4.52 -10.31 17.44
C TRP A 5 5.10 -11.65 16.94
N GLY A 6 6.36 -11.64 16.47
CA GLY A 6 6.93 -12.82 15.84
C GLY A 6 6.26 -13.17 14.52
N TRP A 7 6.55 -14.38 14.06
CA TRP A 7 5.85 -15.00 12.93
C TRP A 7 4.37 -15.28 13.24
N TRP A 8 4.00 -15.43 14.52
CA TRP A 8 2.63 -15.70 14.95
C TRP A 8 1.66 -14.57 14.61
N GLY A 9 2.05 -13.31 14.80
CA GLY A 9 1.20 -12.17 14.41
C GLY A 9 0.94 -12.11 12.90
N VAL A 10 1.97 -12.39 12.09
CA VAL A 10 1.84 -12.43 10.62
C VAL A 10 0.94 -13.59 10.19
N MET A 11 1.14 -14.78 10.77
CA MET A 11 0.28 -15.93 10.50
C MET A 11 -1.18 -15.67 10.90
N GLY A 12 -1.40 -15.02 12.05
CA GLY A 12 -2.72 -14.58 12.49
C GLY A 12 -3.38 -13.66 11.47
N MET A 13 -2.67 -12.61 11.04
CA MET A 13 -3.16 -11.65 10.04
C MET A 13 -3.53 -12.32 8.72
N VAL A 14 -2.66 -13.19 8.19
CA VAL A 14 -2.93 -13.95 6.97
C VAL A 14 -4.13 -14.87 7.16
N SER A 15 -4.26 -15.53 8.31
CA SER A 15 -5.41 -16.41 8.57
C SER A 15 -6.73 -15.64 8.59
N PHE A 16 -6.79 -14.47 9.23
CA PHE A 16 -7.98 -13.62 9.23
C PHE A 16 -8.30 -13.10 7.82
N ALA A 17 -7.29 -12.73 7.04
CA ALA A 17 -7.47 -12.31 5.66
C ALA A 17 -8.03 -13.44 4.78
N VAL A 18 -7.57 -14.68 4.97
CA VAL A 18 -8.11 -15.86 4.28
C VAL A 18 -9.54 -16.15 4.71
N VAL A 19 -9.85 -16.11 6.01
CA VAL A 19 -11.21 -16.34 6.53
C VAL A 19 -12.19 -15.30 5.99
N TRP A 20 -11.79 -14.02 5.97
CA TRP A 20 -12.58 -12.96 5.35
C TRP A 20 -12.82 -13.23 3.86
N GLN A 21 -11.76 -13.56 3.11
CA GLN A 21 -11.87 -13.86 1.67
C GLN A 21 -12.77 -15.06 1.40
N CYS A 22 -12.71 -16.12 2.22
CA CYS A 22 -13.59 -17.28 2.11
C CYS A 22 -15.06 -16.91 2.33
N SER A 23 -15.34 -16.00 3.25
CA SER A 23 -16.71 -15.52 3.50
C SER A 23 -17.27 -14.76 2.30
N ASP A 24 -16.47 -13.89 1.68
CA ASP A 24 -16.86 -13.18 0.46
C ASP A 24 -17.10 -14.14 -0.71
N MET A 25 -16.24 -15.14 -0.86
CA MET A 25 -16.44 -16.19 -1.87
C MET A 25 -17.71 -17.00 -1.61
N ALA A 26 -18.03 -17.31 -0.34
CA ALA A 26 -19.26 -18.02 0.01
C ALA A 26 -20.52 -17.22 -0.39
N SER A 27 -20.47 -15.88 -0.25
CA SER A 27 -21.53 -14.98 -0.72
C SER A 27 -21.71 -15.07 -2.24
N ASP A 28 -20.62 -15.02 -3.00
CA ASP A 28 -20.64 -15.14 -4.47
C ASP A 28 -21.16 -16.51 -4.93
N TYR A 29 -20.74 -17.58 -4.25
CA TYR A 29 -21.22 -18.93 -4.52
C TYR A 29 -22.71 -19.09 -4.23
N TRP A 30 -23.20 -18.54 -3.11
CA TRP A 30 -24.62 -18.56 -2.75
C TRP A 30 -25.46 -17.84 -3.82
N LEU A 31 -25.01 -16.67 -4.24
CA LEU A 31 -25.65 -15.90 -5.31
C LEU A 31 -25.66 -16.69 -6.63
N SER A 32 -24.55 -17.31 -7.01
CA SER A 32 -24.46 -18.11 -8.24
C SER A 32 -25.33 -19.37 -8.20
N TYR A 33 -25.43 -20.04 -7.05
CA TYR A 33 -26.22 -21.27 -6.90
C TYR A 33 -27.71 -20.98 -7.10
N GLU A 34 -28.24 -19.96 -6.41
CA GLU A 34 -29.66 -19.59 -6.45
C GLU A 34 -30.08 -18.99 -7.79
N THR A 35 -29.17 -18.31 -8.50
CA THR A 35 -29.42 -17.77 -9.85
C THR A 35 -29.33 -18.82 -10.97
N SER A 36 -28.71 -19.98 -10.71
CA SER A 36 -28.49 -21.04 -11.72
C SER A 36 -29.73 -21.87 -12.10
N GLY A 37 -30.89 -21.63 -11.45
CA GLY A 37 -32.19 -22.13 -11.93
C GLY A 37 -32.75 -23.38 -11.22
N GLY A 38 -32.62 -23.47 -9.89
CA GLY A 38 -33.31 -24.50 -9.09
C GLY A 38 -34.81 -24.25 -8.96
N ILE A 39 -35.61 -25.32 -9.05
CA ILE A 39 -37.09 -25.28 -8.97
C ILE A 39 -37.52 -24.95 -7.52
N GLN A 40 -38.27 -23.84 -7.35
CA GLN A 40 -38.76 -23.19 -6.10
C GLN A 40 -37.83 -22.11 -5.51
N PHE A 41 -37.80 -20.93 -6.14
CA PHE A 41 -37.15 -19.73 -5.61
C PHE A 41 -37.99 -19.13 -4.48
N ASN A 42 -37.46 -19.14 -3.24
CA ASN A 42 -38.04 -18.45 -2.09
C ASN A 42 -37.27 -17.13 -1.86
N PRO A 43 -37.78 -15.98 -2.32
CA PRO A 43 -37.03 -14.72 -2.29
C PRO A 43 -36.64 -14.29 -0.86
N SER A 44 -37.50 -14.56 0.11
CA SER A 44 -37.29 -14.18 1.51
C SER A 44 -36.14 -14.97 2.16
N LEU A 45 -36.03 -16.28 1.88
CA LEU A 45 -34.93 -17.11 2.38
C LEU A 45 -33.63 -16.77 1.67
N PHE A 46 -33.67 -16.58 0.35
CA PHE A 46 -32.51 -16.18 -0.45
C PHE A 46 -31.86 -14.89 0.09
N ILE A 47 -32.67 -13.83 0.24
CA ILE A 47 -32.21 -12.53 0.74
C ILE A 47 -31.75 -12.65 2.19
N GLY A 48 -32.48 -13.39 3.03
CA GLY A 48 -32.12 -13.58 4.45
C GLY A 48 -30.74 -14.21 4.63
N VAL A 49 -30.45 -15.29 3.91
CA VAL A 49 -29.15 -15.97 3.97
C VAL A 49 -28.04 -15.10 3.38
N TYR A 50 -28.30 -14.47 2.23
CA TYR A 50 -27.32 -13.58 1.58
C TYR A 50 -26.92 -12.40 2.49
N VAL A 51 -27.91 -11.73 3.10
CA VAL A 51 -27.67 -10.62 4.03
C VAL A 51 -26.93 -11.11 5.28
N ALA A 52 -27.24 -12.30 5.80
CA ALA A 52 -26.53 -12.86 6.95
C ALA A 52 -25.04 -13.13 6.65
N ILE A 53 -24.73 -13.71 5.48
CA ILE A 53 -23.34 -13.94 5.03
C ILE A 53 -22.63 -12.61 4.82
N ALA A 54 -23.26 -11.65 4.13
CA ALA A 54 -22.68 -10.34 3.89
C ALA A 54 -22.40 -9.57 5.19
N ALA A 55 -23.34 -9.59 6.15
CA ALA A 55 -23.15 -8.98 7.46
C ALA A 55 -21.99 -9.62 8.23
N PHE A 56 -21.85 -10.95 8.16
CA PHE A 56 -20.73 -11.67 8.76
C PHE A 56 -19.39 -11.31 8.10
N SER A 57 -19.33 -11.27 6.77
CA SER A 57 -18.17 -10.79 6.00
C SER A 57 -17.76 -9.36 6.40
N MET A 58 -18.73 -8.45 6.55
CA MET A 58 -18.46 -7.07 6.97
C MET A 58 -17.83 -7.00 8.36
N VAL A 59 -18.33 -7.79 9.32
CA VAL A 59 -17.75 -7.85 10.68
C VAL A 59 -16.31 -8.37 10.62
N LEU A 60 -16.06 -9.44 9.86
CA LEU A 60 -14.72 -9.99 9.67
C LEU A 60 -13.77 -8.97 9.03
N GLN A 61 -14.24 -8.20 8.04
CA GLN A 61 -13.43 -7.15 7.40
C GLN A 61 -13.02 -6.05 8.38
N VAL A 62 -13.93 -5.64 9.26
CA VAL A 62 -13.62 -4.64 10.30
C VAL A 62 -12.59 -5.19 11.27
N ILE A 63 -12.77 -6.42 11.76
CA ILE A 63 -11.81 -7.05 12.68
C ILE A 63 -10.42 -7.16 12.02
N LYS A 64 -10.38 -7.62 10.77
CA LYS A 64 -9.15 -7.79 10.00
C LYS A 64 -8.42 -6.45 9.78
N THR A 65 -9.14 -5.39 9.40
CA THR A 65 -8.52 -4.07 9.20
C THR A 65 -8.03 -3.43 10.50
N LEU A 66 -8.74 -3.64 11.62
CA LEU A 66 -8.28 -3.20 12.95
C LEU A 66 -6.99 -3.92 13.37
N LEU A 67 -6.92 -5.25 13.19
CA LEU A 67 -5.72 -6.03 13.49
C LEU A 67 -4.52 -5.58 12.65
N GLU A 68 -4.70 -5.39 11.33
CA GLU A 68 -3.66 -4.88 10.44
C GLU A 68 -3.15 -3.51 10.88
N THR A 69 -4.05 -2.62 11.28
CA THR A 69 -3.69 -1.26 11.72
C THR A 69 -2.90 -1.29 13.04
N VAL A 70 -3.34 -2.08 14.03
CA VAL A 70 -2.65 -2.22 15.32
C VAL A 70 -1.25 -2.81 15.14
N LEU A 71 -1.11 -3.86 14.32
CA LEU A 71 0.18 -4.48 14.03
C LEU A 71 1.11 -3.56 13.23
N GLY A 72 0.54 -2.79 12.30
CA GLY A 72 1.24 -1.75 11.56
C GLY A 72 1.82 -0.70 12.51
N LEU A 73 0.98 -0.13 13.38
CA LEU A 73 1.37 0.89 14.35
C LEU A 73 2.46 0.39 15.31
N GLN A 74 2.30 -0.80 15.89
CA GLN A 74 3.32 -1.36 16.79
C GLN A 74 4.65 -1.62 16.07
N THR A 75 4.60 -2.06 14.82
CA THR A 75 5.83 -2.22 14.01
C THR A 75 6.52 -0.88 13.80
N ALA A 76 5.75 0.15 13.49
CA ALA A 76 6.24 1.51 13.28
C ALA A 76 6.91 2.07 14.55
N GLN A 77 6.30 1.85 15.71
CA GLN A 77 6.86 2.26 17.01
C GLN A 77 8.18 1.57 17.33
N ILE A 78 8.28 0.25 17.12
CA ILE A 78 9.54 -0.47 17.33
C ILE A 78 10.64 0.04 16.39
N PHE A 79 10.27 0.34 15.13
CA PHE A 79 11.21 0.91 14.17
C PHE A 79 11.72 2.29 14.63
N PHE A 80 10.80 3.13 15.14
CA PHE A 80 11.14 4.43 15.70
C PHE A 80 12.09 4.31 16.90
N GLU A 81 11.78 3.44 17.86
CA GLU A 81 12.61 3.23 19.05
C GLU A 81 14.02 2.76 18.68
N LYS A 82 14.14 1.83 17.74
CA LYS A 82 15.44 1.34 17.25
C LYS A 82 16.23 2.40 16.50
N MET A 83 15.55 3.17 15.65
CA MET A 83 16.18 4.29 14.95
C MET A 83 16.68 5.32 15.96
N PHE A 84 15.86 5.67 16.95
CA PHE A 84 16.20 6.62 17.99
C PHE A 84 17.38 6.15 18.83
N ASP A 85 17.37 4.90 19.29
CA ASP A 85 18.46 4.30 20.06
C ASP A 85 19.78 4.28 19.26
N SER A 86 19.72 3.92 17.97
CA SER A 86 20.88 3.92 17.08
C SER A 86 21.44 5.32 16.85
N ILE A 87 20.59 6.36 16.79
CA ILE A 87 21.04 7.74 16.66
C ILE A 87 21.73 8.19 17.95
N LEU A 88 21.17 7.88 19.13
CA LEU A 88 21.78 8.26 20.41
C LEU A 88 23.13 7.59 20.68
N HIS A 89 23.34 6.39 20.17
CA HIS A 89 24.61 5.66 20.29
C HIS A 89 25.61 5.97 19.16
N ALA A 90 25.28 6.87 18.23
CA ALA A 90 26.17 7.25 17.15
C ALA A 90 27.39 8.06 17.68
N PRO A 91 28.59 7.86 17.12
CA PRO A 91 29.79 8.60 17.53
C PRO A 91 29.66 10.09 17.20
N MET A 92 30.32 10.97 17.96
CA MET A 92 30.27 12.42 17.74
C MET A 92 30.65 12.84 16.31
N SER A 93 31.57 12.10 15.68
CA SER A 93 31.98 12.31 14.28
C SER A 93 30.82 12.23 13.28
N PHE A 94 29.76 11.48 13.59
CA PHE A 94 28.55 11.42 12.77
C PHE A 94 27.78 12.75 12.79
N PHE A 95 27.69 13.37 13.98
CA PHE A 95 27.01 14.66 14.18
C PHE A 95 27.82 15.85 13.67
N ASP A 96 29.16 15.73 13.66
CA ASP A 96 30.03 16.76 13.09
C ASP A 96 29.97 16.78 11.55
N THR A 97 29.74 15.63 10.92
CA THR A 97 29.68 15.49 9.46
C THR A 97 28.26 15.66 8.90
N THR A 98 27.24 15.39 9.70
CA THR A 98 25.84 15.43 9.27
C THR A 98 25.05 16.45 10.09
N PRO A 99 24.58 17.55 9.50
CA PRO A 99 23.86 18.58 10.25
C PRO A 99 22.58 18.00 10.86
N SER A 100 22.31 18.36 12.12
CA SER A 100 21.15 17.89 12.89
C SER A 100 19.81 18.09 12.16
N GLY A 101 19.65 19.18 11.42
CA GLY A 101 18.47 19.43 10.59
C GLY A 101 18.24 18.39 9.50
N ARG A 102 19.31 17.85 8.89
CA ARG A 102 19.21 16.78 7.88
C ARG A 102 18.83 15.44 8.52
N ILE A 103 19.39 15.15 9.70
CA ILE A 103 19.05 13.93 10.46
C ILE A 103 17.56 13.97 10.83
N LEU A 104 17.08 15.09 11.39
CA LEU A 104 15.68 15.25 11.78
C LEU A 104 14.73 15.19 10.59
N SER A 105 15.07 15.85 9.48
CA SER A 105 14.26 15.83 8.26
C SER A 105 14.11 14.42 7.69
N ARG A 106 15.20 13.64 7.64
CA ARG A 106 15.17 12.24 7.19
C ARG A 106 14.39 11.35 8.14
N ALA A 107 14.70 11.39 9.44
CA ALA A 107 14.00 10.59 10.44
C ALA A 107 12.49 10.85 10.43
N SER A 108 12.07 12.11 10.35
CA SER A 108 10.65 12.48 10.29
C SER A 108 9.96 12.02 9.00
N SER A 109 10.57 12.26 7.84
CA SER A 109 10.01 11.88 6.53
C SER A 109 9.93 10.35 6.35
N ASP A 110 10.98 9.64 6.74
CA ASP A 110 11.06 8.19 6.62
C ASP A 110 10.10 7.52 7.61
N GLN A 111 10.02 8.02 8.85
CA GLN A 111 9.05 7.53 9.82
C GLN A 111 7.61 7.73 9.35
N THR A 112 7.28 8.91 8.81
CA THR A 112 5.94 9.17 8.24
C THR A 112 5.59 8.19 7.12
N THR A 113 6.59 7.84 6.30
CA THR A 113 6.42 6.85 5.22
C THR A 113 6.13 5.46 5.78
N ILE A 114 6.81 5.06 6.86
CA ILE A 114 6.59 3.76 7.50
C ILE A 114 5.23 3.70 8.21
N ASP A 115 4.88 4.77 8.93
CA ASP A 115 3.65 4.85 9.73
C ASP A 115 2.38 4.81 8.87
N VAL A 116 2.38 5.52 7.75
CA VAL A 116 1.17 5.72 6.94
C VAL A 116 1.24 4.91 5.65
N VAL A 117 2.26 5.15 4.82
CA VAL A 117 2.31 4.64 3.45
C VAL A 117 2.56 3.13 3.47
N LEU A 118 3.60 2.68 4.17
CA LEU A 118 4.00 1.28 4.17
C LEU A 118 2.95 0.39 4.84
N ALA A 119 2.42 0.80 6.01
CA ALA A 119 1.39 0.07 6.71
C ALA A 119 0.14 -0.16 5.84
N PHE A 120 -0.32 0.89 5.16
CA PHE A 120 -1.48 0.83 4.27
C PHE A 120 -1.24 -0.08 3.05
N PHE A 121 -0.11 0.08 2.36
CA PHE A 121 0.19 -0.70 1.16
C PHE A 121 0.44 -2.17 1.44
N ILE A 122 1.01 -2.54 2.59
CA ILE A 122 1.21 -3.95 2.95
C ILE A 122 -0.13 -4.66 3.10
N GLY A 123 -1.06 -4.09 3.88
CA GLY A 123 -2.39 -4.68 4.07
C GLY A 123 -3.17 -4.82 2.76
N LEU A 124 -3.14 -3.77 1.92
CA LEU A 124 -3.73 -3.82 0.58
C LEU A 124 -3.10 -4.89 -0.30
N THR A 125 -1.78 -4.95 -0.36
CA THR A 125 -1.05 -5.87 -1.22
C THR A 125 -1.37 -7.33 -0.86
N ILE A 126 -1.36 -7.66 0.44
CA ILE A 126 -1.71 -9.01 0.92
C ILE A 126 -3.14 -9.37 0.53
N SER A 127 -4.07 -8.45 0.74
CA SER A 127 -5.50 -8.66 0.42
C SER A 127 -5.70 -8.89 -1.09
N MET A 128 -5.04 -8.10 -1.93
CA MET A 128 -5.11 -8.23 -3.38
C MET A 128 -4.54 -9.55 -3.88
N TYR A 129 -3.39 -9.99 -3.34
CA TYR A 129 -2.83 -11.29 -3.69
C TYR A 129 -3.75 -12.45 -3.29
N ILE A 130 -4.30 -12.40 -2.07
CA ILE A 130 -5.25 -13.42 -1.59
C ILE A 130 -6.50 -13.45 -2.48
N SER A 131 -7.06 -12.28 -2.81
CA SER A 131 -8.24 -12.17 -3.67
C SER A 131 -7.99 -12.75 -5.07
N VAL A 132 -6.88 -12.38 -5.72
CA VAL A 132 -6.52 -12.91 -7.04
C VAL A 132 -6.34 -14.43 -7.00
N LEU A 133 -5.64 -14.96 -5.99
CA LEU A 133 -5.46 -16.41 -5.82
C LEU A 133 -6.81 -17.10 -5.64
N SER A 134 -7.68 -16.56 -4.79
CA SER A 134 -9.02 -17.08 -4.55
C SER A 134 -9.87 -17.10 -5.83
N THR A 135 -9.88 -16.02 -6.62
CA THR A 135 -10.61 -15.97 -7.89
C THR A 135 -10.09 -17.02 -8.87
N ILE A 136 -8.76 -17.17 -9.01
CA ILE A 136 -8.18 -18.18 -9.89
C ILE A 136 -8.61 -19.60 -9.46
N ILE A 137 -8.59 -19.90 -8.16
CA ILE A 137 -9.01 -21.20 -7.62
C ILE A 137 -10.47 -21.49 -7.97
N VAL A 138 -11.38 -20.52 -7.74
CA VAL A 138 -12.82 -20.67 -8.06
C VAL A 138 -13.05 -20.87 -9.54
N THR A 139 -12.41 -20.05 -10.38
CA THR A 139 -12.53 -20.18 -11.83
C THR A 139 -12.05 -21.55 -12.32
N CYS A 140 -10.96 -22.08 -11.74
CA CYS A 140 -10.48 -23.43 -12.05
C CYS A 140 -11.47 -24.54 -11.64
N GLN A 141 -12.18 -24.37 -10.52
CA GLN A 141 -13.16 -25.34 -10.02
C GLN A 141 -14.47 -25.33 -10.82
N VAL A 142 -15.04 -24.16 -11.08
CA VAL A 142 -16.37 -24.03 -11.70
C VAL A 142 -16.30 -24.12 -13.22
N ALA A 143 -15.27 -23.55 -13.84
CA ALA A 143 -15.16 -23.41 -15.28
C ALA A 143 -13.82 -23.94 -15.80
N TRP A 144 -13.57 -25.24 -15.64
CA TRP A 144 -12.31 -25.89 -16.07
C TRP A 144 -11.81 -25.50 -17.48
N PRO A 145 -12.66 -25.40 -18.53
CA PRO A 145 -12.19 -24.98 -19.86
C PRO A 145 -11.60 -23.55 -19.90
N SER A 146 -12.02 -22.66 -18.99
CA SER A 146 -11.55 -21.28 -18.93
C SER A 146 -10.10 -21.14 -18.45
N VAL A 147 -9.53 -22.17 -17.81
CA VAL A 147 -8.13 -22.19 -17.36
C VAL A 147 -7.15 -22.01 -18.54
N VAL A 148 -7.51 -22.52 -19.72
CA VAL A 148 -6.72 -22.35 -20.95
C VAL A 148 -6.57 -20.86 -21.31
N ALA A 149 -7.57 -20.02 -21.00
CA ALA A 149 -7.51 -18.58 -21.21
C ALA A 149 -6.77 -17.83 -20.09
N VAL A 150 -6.77 -18.36 -18.85
CA VAL A 150 -6.06 -17.76 -17.70
C VAL A 150 -4.54 -17.82 -17.88
N ILE A 151 -4.00 -18.91 -18.44
CA ILE A 151 -2.56 -19.10 -18.64
C ILE A 151 -1.92 -17.98 -19.50
N PRO A 152 -2.39 -17.69 -20.73
CA PRO A 152 -1.82 -16.61 -21.54
C PRO A 152 -2.03 -15.23 -20.91
N LEU A 153 -3.14 -15.01 -20.20
CA LEU A 153 -3.38 -13.76 -19.46
C LEU A 153 -2.36 -13.56 -18.33
N LEU A 154 -2.02 -14.61 -17.57
CA LEU A 154 -0.99 -14.54 -16.53
C LEU A 154 0.39 -14.23 -17.12
N LEU A 155 0.77 -14.88 -18.23
CA LEU A 155 2.04 -14.62 -18.91
C LEU A 155 2.11 -13.17 -19.41
N LEU A 156 1.04 -12.68 -20.03
CA LEU A 156 0.93 -11.29 -20.48
C LEU A 156 1.03 -10.32 -19.30
N ASN A 157 0.37 -10.62 -18.18
CA ASN A 157 0.43 -9.79 -16.98
C ASN A 157 1.85 -9.72 -16.40
N ILE A 158 2.57 -10.84 -16.33
CA ILE A 158 3.97 -10.88 -15.85
C ILE A 158 4.87 -10.04 -16.77
N TRP A 159 4.71 -10.18 -18.09
CA TRP A 159 5.46 -9.39 -19.06
C TRP A 159 5.17 -7.89 -18.92
N TYR A 160 3.88 -7.52 -18.87
CA TYR A 160 3.45 -6.13 -18.69
C TYR A 160 3.93 -5.54 -17.36
N ARG A 161 3.85 -6.30 -16.27
CA ARG A 161 4.33 -5.89 -14.94
C ARG A 161 5.81 -5.55 -14.95
N ASN A 162 6.64 -6.37 -15.60
CA ASN A 162 8.09 -6.14 -15.67
C ASN A 162 8.41 -4.85 -16.44
N LEU A 163 7.75 -4.63 -17.59
CA LEU A 163 7.91 -3.41 -18.37
C LEU A 163 7.43 -2.18 -17.60
N TYR A 164 6.24 -2.27 -16.98
CA TYR A 164 5.66 -1.18 -16.19
C TYR A 164 6.54 -0.79 -15.01
N LEU A 165 7.05 -1.77 -14.24
CA LEU A 165 7.90 -1.50 -13.08
C LEU A 165 9.23 -0.84 -13.47
N ALA A 166 9.84 -1.26 -14.59
CA ALA A 166 11.06 -0.64 -15.09
C ALA A 166 10.80 0.83 -15.48
N THR A 167 9.78 1.08 -16.29
CA THR A 167 9.42 2.43 -16.75
C THR A 167 8.97 3.33 -15.60
N SER A 168 8.16 2.82 -14.66
CA SER A 168 7.67 3.59 -13.51
C SER A 168 8.82 4.06 -12.61
N ARG A 169 9.82 3.21 -12.36
CA ARG A 169 11.01 3.59 -11.57
C ARG A 169 11.80 4.71 -12.21
N GLU A 170 12.04 4.63 -13.52
CA GLU A 170 12.72 5.70 -14.26
C GLU A 170 11.90 6.99 -14.28
N LEU A 171 10.58 6.89 -14.42
CA LEU A 171 9.70 8.05 -14.38
C LEU A 171 9.72 8.75 -13.02
N THR A 172 9.64 8.01 -11.91
CA THR A 172 9.75 8.58 -10.56
C THR A 172 11.13 9.22 -10.33
N ARG A 173 12.21 8.63 -10.87
CA ARG A 173 13.55 9.21 -10.82
C ARG A 173 13.62 10.53 -11.61
N LEU A 174 13.09 10.56 -12.82
CA LEU A 174 13.01 11.75 -13.66
C LEU A 174 12.19 12.85 -12.97
N GLU A 175 11.04 12.51 -12.41
CA GLU A 175 10.21 13.43 -11.64
C GLU A 175 10.98 14.06 -10.48
N GLY A 176 11.76 13.27 -9.73
CA GLY A 176 12.62 13.78 -8.67
C GLY A 176 13.70 14.76 -9.17
N VAL A 177 14.37 14.43 -10.28
CA VAL A 177 15.44 15.26 -10.87
C VAL A 177 14.88 16.54 -11.49
N THR A 178 13.69 16.52 -12.07
CA THR A 178 13.07 17.70 -12.69
C THR A 178 12.42 18.63 -11.66
N LYS A 179 11.85 18.10 -10.57
CA LYS A 179 11.22 18.93 -9.52
C LYS A 179 12.22 19.66 -8.63
N ALA A 180 13.36 19.04 -8.34
CA ALA A 180 14.39 19.62 -7.47
C ALA A 180 14.86 21.03 -7.89
N PRO A 181 15.30 21.27 -9.15
CA PRO A 181 15.79 22.59 -9.56
C PRO A 181 14.71 23.67 -9.52
N VAL A 182 13.44 23.32 -9.77
CA VAL A 182 12.32 24.26 -9.66
C VAL A 182 12.13 24.71 -8.21
N ILE A 183 12.21 23.78 -7.24
CA ILE A 183 12.12 24.11 -5.82
C ILE A 183 13.32 24.96 -5.38
N ASP A 184 14.52 24.61 -5.85
CA ASP A 184 15.75 25.36 -5.54
C ASP A 184 15.68 26.79 -6.08
N HIS A 185 15.26 26.98 -7.34
CA HIS A 185 15.10 28.30 -7.96
C HIS A 185 14.05 29.16 -7.24
N LEU A 186 12.94 28.56 -6.82
CA LEU A 186 11.93 29.25 -6.00
C LEU A 186 12.49 29.63 -4.63
N SER A 187 13.25 28.74 -3.98
CA SER A 187 13.88 29.01 -2.69
C SER A 187 14.88 30.16 -2.77
N GLU A 188 15.74 30.15 -3.78
CA GLU A 188 16.73 31.20 -4.04
C GLU A 188 16.06 32.54 -4.36
N THR A 189 15.00 32.53 -5.17
CA THR A 189 14.23 33.75 -5.49
C THR A 189 13.56 34.35 -4.25
N VAL A 190 13.00 33.53 -3.36
CA VAL A 190 12.36 34.00 -2.13
C VAL A 190 13.38 34.59 -1.15
N LEU A 191 14.53 33.92 -0.97
CA LEU A 191 15.61 34.40 -0.10
C LEU A 191 16.29 35.66 -0.66
N GLY A 192 16.45 35.72 -1.99
CA GLY A 192 17.13 36.81 -2.72
C GLY A 192 16.21 37.95 -3.18
N VAL A 193 14.92 37.95 -2.81
CA VAL A 193 13.91 38.87 -3.37
C VAL A 193 14.28 40.35 -3.24
N THR A 194 14.91 40.74 -2.13
CA THR A 194 15.37 42.11 -1.88
C THR A 194 16.49 42.49 -2.84
N THR A 195 17.48 41.62 -3.00
CA THR A 195 18.59 41.79 -3.94
C THR A 195 18.09 41.88 -5.39
N ILE A 196 17.20 40.98 -5.81
CA ILE A 196 16.63 40.95 -7.17
C ILE A 196 15.91 42.28 -7.48
N ARG A 197 15.12 42.78 -6.52
CA ARG A 197 14.42 44.08 -6.65
C ARG A 197 15.37 45.27 -6.65
N CYS A 198 16.41 45.25 -5.82
CA CYS A 198 17.42 46.31 -5.81
C CYS A 198 18.17 46.43 -7.14
N PHE A 199 18.42 45.30 -7.81
CA PHE A 199 19.06 45.26 -9.13
C PHE A 199 18.10 45.36 -10.32
N LYS A 200 16.77 45.41 -10.09
CA LYS A 200 15.71 45.43 -11.13
C LYS A 200 15.82 44.26 -12.11
N LYS A 201 16.13 43.07 -11.59
CA LYS A 201 16.37 41.84 -12.35
C LYS A 201 15.16 40.89 -12.37
N GLU A 202 13.97 41.37 -12.01
CA GLU A 202 12.77 40.54 -11.86
C GLU A 202 12.38 39.82 -13.16
N LYS A 203 12.53 40.48 -14.32
CA LYS A 203 12.16 39.90 -15.61
C LYS A 203 13.08 38.76 -16.07
N GLU A 204 14.34 38.76 -15.64
CA GLU A 204 15.33 37.76 -16.02
C GLU A 204 15.06 36.46 -15.26
N PHE A 205 14.89 36.54 -13.94
CA PHE A 205 14.46 35.43 -13.09
C PHE A 205 13.07 34.88 -13.44
N PHE A 206 12.18 35.71 -14.00
CA PHE A 206 10.86 35.24 -14.46
C PHE A 206 10.92 34.44 -15.77
N HIS A 207 11.97 34.61 -16.57
CA HIS A 207 12.12 33.92 -17.86
C HIS A 207 12.92 32.61 -17.75
N GLU A 208 13.64 32.42 -16.64
CA GLU A 208 14.46 31.23 -16.35
C GLU A 208 13.65 30.05 -15.80
N ASN A 209 12.32 30.21 -15.68
CA ASN A 209 11.35 29.24 -15.17
C ASN A 209 10.44 28.71 -16.28
#